data_AF-A0A538HIK8-F1
#
_entry.id   AF-A0A538HIK8-F1
#
_cell.length_a   1.000
_cell.length_b   1.000
_cell.length_c   1.000
_cell.angle_alpha   90.00
_cell.angle_beta   90.00
_cell.angle_gamma   90.00
#
_symmetry.space_group_name_H-M   'P 1'
#
loop_
_entity.id
_entity.type
_entity.pdbx_description
1 polymer ?
#
loop_
_entity_poly.entity_id
_entity_poly.type
_entity_poly.pdbx_seq_one_letter_code
_entity_poly.pdbx_strand_id
1 'polypeptide(L)'
;LGAWWSYAVLGWGGYWAWDPVENASFLPWLTATAYLHSVMVQDRRGMLRVWNLSLLLATFSLTILGTFLTRSGVLDSVHAFTESAIGPALIGFFALIVVTAVGLIAWRGDRLRAPGSVDSPVSRGGAFLANNLLFAAFAFVVLLGTVFPLIAEALNGERLSVGGPYFDRMTAPIGFTLLFLMAVAPALPWRKASGEMLRHRLLWPAWAGTLTIVVLVLAGRRGLAPLLAFGLGAFAAAAALRQLVLSTRRQGARGFVGRANGGMVVHLGVVLIAVAFAASHAYGHRQEFRLVPGQSAYLAGHHVTYLGAQTVHHPNKTSVVARVRVDGGRVYAPALHQFPFASQAIGSPSVRTTPLGDVYLTLVAPPSRTGGAAVIGVNVQPLVMWLWIGGALIAVGTLLAAFPGRRRLPTEPASAPIGREEPGPEPEEIVPVGVPV
;
A
#
# COMPACT_ATOMS: atom_id res chain seq x y z
N LEU A 1 -1.25 8.23 8.09
CA LEU A 1 -1.77 9.18 9.10
C LEU A 1 -3.14 8.73 9.62
N GLY A 2 -4.14 8.57 8.76
CA GLY A 2 -5.47 8.07 9.15
C GLY A 2 -5.41 6.76 9.95
N ALA A 3 -4.70 5.74 9.45
CA ALA A 3 -4.47 4.47 10.15
C ALA A 3 -3.79 4.63 11.53
N TRP A 4 -2.88 5.61 11.70
CA TRP A 4 -2.25 5.87 13.00
C TRP A 4 -3.28 6.45 13.96
N TRP A 5 -4.03 7.45 13.50
CA TRP A 5 -5.07 8.08 14.30
C TRP A 5 -6.15 7.06 14.72
N SER A 6 -6.63 6.23 13.79
CA SER A 6 -7.62 5.19 14.12
C SER A 6 -7.06 4.21 15.14
N TYR A 7 -5.80 3.77 14.98
CA TYR A 7 -5.14 2.90 15.94
C TYR A 7 -5.05 3.52 17.34
N ALA A 8 -4.71 4.80 17.44
CA ALA A 8 -4.54 5.47 18.73
C ALA A 8 -5.86 5.88 19.39
N VAL A 9 -6.94 6.04 18.62
CA VAL A 9 -8.17 6.72 19.09
C VAL A 9 -9.41 5.82 19.03
N LEU A 10 -9.54 4.96 18.02
CA LEU A 10 -10.74 4.14 17.83
C LEU A 10 -10.55 2.77 18.47
N GLY A 11 -11.36 2.44 19.47
CA GLY A 11 -11.26 1.22 20.27
C GLY A 11 -11.65 -0.10 19.59
N TRP A 12 -11.67 -0.20 18.26
CA TRP A 12 -12.08 -1.44 17.55
C TRP A 12 -10.97 -2.48 17.42
N GLY A 13 -9.71 -2.11 17.74
CA GLY A 13 -8.62 -3.07 17.93
C GLY A 13 -7.68 -3.25 16.75
N GLY A 14 -7.57 -2.30 15.83
CA GLY A 14 -6.67 -2.42 14.67
C GLY A 14 -6.37 -1.09 13.98
N TYR A 15 -5.57 -1.16 12.93
CA TYR A 15 -5.15 -0.02 12.10
C TYR A 15 -5.74 -0.07 10.67
N TRP A 16 -6.29 -1.22 10.26
CA TRP A 16 -6.94 -1.47 8.97
C TRP A 16 -7.96 -2.61 9.09
N ALA A 17 -9.17 -2.42 8.58
CA ALA A 17 -10.29 -3.35 8.67
C ALA A 17 -10.93 -3.71 7.31
N TRP A 18 -10.43 -3.15 6.20
CA TRP A 18 -11.10 -3.21 4.90
C TRP A 18 -12.51 -2.61 4.93
N ASP A 19 -12.74 -1.62 5.79
CA ASP A 19 -14.04 -0.97 5.84
C ASP A 19 -14.26 -0.13 4.57
N PRO A 20 -15.52 0.15 4.18
CA PRO A 20 -15.81 0.86 2.95
C PRO A 20 -15.11 2.22 2.78
N VAL A 21 -14.92 2.97 3.87
CA VAL A 21 -14.27 4.29 3.86
C VAL A 21 -12.76 4.15 3.71
N GLU A 22 -12.14 3.21 4.43
CA GLU A 22 -10.74 2.83 4.21
C GLU A 22 -10.50 2.44 2.74
N ASN A 23 -11.33 1.56 2.19
CA ASN A 23 -11.22 1.09 0.81
C ASN A 23 -11.34 2.24 -0.18
N ALA A 24 -12.35 3.09 0.01
CA ALA A 24 -12.57 4.27 -0.81
C ALA A 24 -11.38 5.24 -0.78
N SER A 25 -10.74 5.41 0.39
CA SER A 25 -9.55 6.25 0.52
C SER A 25 -8.32 5.64 -0.16
N PHE A 26 -8.26 4.31 -0.29
CA PHE A 26 -7.13 3.58 -0.87
C PHE A 26 -7.14 3.54 -2.40
N LEU A 27 -8.33 3.48 -3.01
CA LEU A 27 -8.51 3.38 -4.46
C LEU A 27 -7.75 4.43 -5.29
N PRO A 28 -7.79 5.75 -4.96
CA PRO A 28 -7.01 6.75 -5.70
C PRO A 28 -5.50 6.53 -5.61
N TRP A 29 -5.00 5.99 -4.50
CA TRP A 29 -3.56 5.74 -4.34
C TRP A 29 -3.07 4.63 -5.28
N LEU A 30 -3.90 3.61 -5.54
CA LEU A 30 -3.57 2.53 -6.48
C LEU A 30 -3.43 3.05 -7.91
N THR A 31 -4.40 3.83 -8.38
CA THR A 31 -4.39 4.41 -9.73
C THR A 31 -3.32 5.50 -9.88
N ALA A 32 -3.10 6.32 -8.86
CA ALA A 32 -2.02 7.31 -8.84
C ALA A 32 -0.64 6.64 -8.88
N THR A 33 -0.45 5.55 -8.13
CA THR A 33 0.83 4.81 -8.13
C THR A 33 1.07 4.14 -9.49
N ALA A 34 0.04 3.58 -10.12
CA ALA A 34 0.13 3.08 -11.50
C ALA A 34 0.59 4.20 -12.46
N TYR A 35 -0.01 5.39 -12.33
CA TYR A 35 0.35 6.56 -13.15
C TYR A 35 1.81 6.98 -12.95
N LEU A 36 2.28 7.08 -11.70
CA LEU A 36 3.66 7.45 -11.40
C LEU A 36 4.68 6.49 -12.02
N HIS A 37 4.35 5.21 -12.14
CA HIS A 37 5.20 4.22 -12.82
C HIS A 37 5.08 4.32 -14.34
N SER A 38 3.88 4.55 -14.86
CA SER A 38 3.62 4.57 -16.29
C SER A 38 4.09 5.86 -16.97
N VAL A 39 4.06 7.01 -16.28
CA VAL A 39 4.61 8.27 -16.81
C VAL A 39 6.12 8.17 -17.07
N MET A 40 6.84 7.36 -16.28
CA MET A 40 8.26 7.10 -16.54
C MET A 40 8.48 6.36 -17.86
N VAL A 41 7.56 5.48 -18.27
CA VAL A 41 7.62 4.79 -19.57
C VAL A 41 7.28 5.76 -20.68
N GLN A 42 6.29 6.62 -20.49
CA GLN A 42 5.96 7.69 -21.44
C GLN A 42 7.14 8.63 -21.67
N ASP A 43 7.80 9.11 -20.62
CA ASP A 43 8.97 10.01 -20.73
C ASP A 43 10.14 9.34 -21.49
N ARG A 44 10.28 8.02 -21.37
CA ARG A 44 11.42 7.26 -21.92
C ARG A 44 11.19 6.71 -23.32
N ARG A 45 9.96 6.35 -23.66
CA ARG A 45 9.60 5.65 -24.91
C ARG A 45 8.48 6.34 -25.70
N GLY A 46 7.89 7.41 -25.18
CA GLY A 46 6.79 8.13 -25.82
C GLY A 46 5.43 7.42 -25.78
N MET A 47 5.35 6.19 -25.25
CA MET A 47 4.18 5.31 -25.23
C MET A 47 3.18 5.63 -24.10
N LEU A 48 2.02 4.95 -24.10
CA LEU A 48 1.03 4.93 -22.99
C LEU A 48 0.37 6.27 -22.64
N ARG A 49 0.37 7.26 -23.56
CA ARG A 49 -0.24 8.58 -23.30
C ARG A 49 -1.72 8.51 -22.92
N VAL A 50 -2.52 7.76 -23.68
CA VAL A 50 -3.95 7.56 -23.40
C VAL A 50 -4.14 6.86 -22.05
N TRP A 51 -3.35 5.82 -21.78
CA TRP A 51 -3.40 5.09 -20.51
C TRP A 51 -3.08 5.99 -19.30
N ASN A 52 -2.04 6.82 -19.41
CA ASN A 52 -1.66 7.76 -18.36
C ASN A 52 -2.76 8.80 -18.10
N LEU A 53 -3.40 9.30 -19.16
CA LEU A 53 -4.54 10.20 -19.03
C LEU A 53 -5.72 9.50 -18.36
N SER A 54 -6.03 8.26 -18.74
CA SER A 54 -7.08 7.45 -18.11
C SER A 54 -6.81 7.21 -16.62
N LEU A 55 -5.57 6.90 -16.22
CA LEU A 55 -5.21 6.71 -14.82
C LEU A 55 -5.35 8.00 -14.00
N LEU A 56 -4.97 9.15 -14.56
CA LEU A 56 -5.11 10.44 -13.90
C LEU A 56 -6.59 10.80 -13.70
N LEU A 57 -7.41 10.61 -14.73
CA LEU A 57 -8.86 10.81 -14.66
C LEU A 57 -9.51 9.83 -13.68
N ALA A 58 -9.12 8.55 -13.70
CA ALA A 58 -9.59 7.56 -12.74
C ALA A 58 -9.21 7.94 -11.30
N THR A 59 -7.97 8.40 -11.08
CA THR A 59 -7.52 8.90 -9.76
C THR A 59 -8.46 10.00 -9.27
N PHE A 60 -8.72 11.02 -10.10
CA PHE A 60 -9.60 12.12 -9.74
C PHE A 60 -11.05 11.65 -9.51
N SER A 61 -11.63 10.86 -10.43
CA SER A 61 -12.98 10.30 -10.27
C SER A 61 -13.13 9.47 -8.99
N LEU A 62 -12.14 8.65 -8.64
CA LEU A 62 -12.15 7.83 -7.42
C LEU A 62 -12.08 8.69 -6.15
N THR A 63 -11.45 9.87 -6.16
CA THR A 63 -11.51 10.80 -5.01
C THR A 63 -12.92 11.36 -4.79
N ILE A 64 -13.63 11.68 -5.88
CA ILE A 64 -15.03 12.14 -5.80
C ILE A 64 -15.94 11.00 -5.31
N LEU A 65 -15.77 9.80 -5.87
CA LEU A 65 -16.50 8.62 -5.43
C LEU A 65 -16.27 8.32 -3.95
N GLY A 66 -15.01 8.38 -3.49
CA GLY A 66 -14.71 8.17 -2.09
C GLY A 66 -15.34 9.23 -1.18
N THR A 67 -15.35 10.49 -1.61
CA THR A 67 -16.06 11.56 -0.90
C THR A 67 -17.56 11.26 -0.81
N PHE A 68 -18.19 10.81 -1.90
CA PHE A 68 -19.59 10.37 -1.89
C PHE A 68 -19.81 9.25 -0.87
N LEU A 69 -19.04 8.16 -0.94
CA LEU A 69 -19.21 7.00 -0.04
C LEU A 69 -19.05 7.38 1.44
N THR A 70 -18.19 8.33 1.77
CA THR A 70 -17.98 8.79 3.16
C THR A 70 -19.06 9.72 3.70
N ARG A 71 -19.88 10.34 2.83
CA ARG A 71 -20.80 11.43 3.19
C ARG A 71 -22.27 11.14 2.89
N SER A 72 -22.54 10.08 2.15
CA SER A 72 -23.88 9.72 1.70
C SER A 72 -24.64 8.81 2.65
N GLY A 73 -23.96 8.14 3.60
CA GLY A 73 -24.59 7.19 4.52
C GLY A 73 -25.03 5.87 3.85
N VAL A 74 -24.68 5.66 2.58
CA VAL A 74 -25.15 4.50 1.78
C VAL A 74 -24.40 3.20 2.17
N LEU A 75 -23.24 3.30 2.83
CA LEU A 75 -22.50 2.15 3.34
C LEU A 75 -22.34 2.23 4.85
N ASP A 76 -22.55 1.11 5.55
CA ASP A 76 -22.24 0.96 6.96
C ASP A 76 -20.71 0.98 7.16
N SER A 77 -20.20 2.01 7.83
CA SER A 77 -18.77 2.14 8.15
C SER A 77 -18.57 2.76 9.53
N VAL A 78 -17.58 2.23 10.26
CA VAL A 78 -17.10 2.80 11.53
C VAL A 78 -16.39 4.15 11.35
N HIS A 79 -16.02 4.48 10.11
CA HIS A 79 -15.41 5.74 9.71
C HIS A 79 -16.38 6.65 8.94
N ALA A 80 -17.66 6.27 8.81
CA ALA A 80 -18.66 7.16 8.24
C ALA A 80 -18.84 8.38 9.16
N PHE A 81 -18.57 9.57 8.64
CA PHE A 81 -18.86 10.83 9.32
C PHE A 81 -20.31 11.24 9.06
N THR A 82 -20.74 12.36 9.65
CA THR A 82 -22.11 12.89 9.55
C THR A 82 -22.71 12.75 8.15
N GLU A 83 -23.87 12.09 8.07
CA GLU A 83 -24.68 12.03 6.86
C GLU A 83 -25.02 13.46 6.41
N SER A 84 -24.90 13.73 5.11
CA SER A 84 -25.17 15.04 4.56
C SER A 84 -26.02 14.97 3.30
N ALA A 85 -26.87 15.96 3.10
CA ALA A 85 -27.72 16.09 1.91
C ALA A 85 -26.94 16.29 0.59
N ILE A 86 -25.60 16.31 0.64
CA ILE A 86 -24.72 16.55 -0.52
C ILE A 86 -24.50 15.26 -1.35
N GLY A 87 -24.86 14.08 -0.82
CA GLY A 87 -24.70 12.79 -1.52
C GLY A 87 -25.17 12.80 -2.99
N PRO A 88 -26.42 13.21 -3.28
CA PRO A 88 -26.92 13.32 -4.66
C PRO A 88 -26.11 14.25 -5.56
N ALA A 89 -25.63 15.38 -5.03
CA ALA A 89 -24.79 16.31 -5.79
C ALA A 89 -23.42 15.70 -6.11
N LEU A 90 -22.81 14.97 -5.16
CA LEU A 90 -21.53 14.31 -5.36
C LEU A 90 -21.59 13.18 -6.39
N ILE A 91 -22.63 12.33 -6.35
CA ILE A 91 -22.79 11.25 -7.33
C ILE A 91 -23.11 11.80 -8.73
N GLY A 92 -23.92 12.87 -8.82
CA GLY A 92 -24.17 13.58 -10.07
C GLY A 92 -22.90 14.21 -10.64
N PHE A 93 -22.08 14.85 -9.80
CA PHE A 93 -20.79 15.40 -10.20
C PHE A 93 -19.81 14.30 -10.63
N PHE A 94 -19.75 13.19 -9.91
CA PHE A 94 -18.98 12.01 -10.30
C PHE A 94 -19.38 11.51 -11.69
N ALA A 95 -20.69 11.32 -11.93
CA ALA A 95 -21.21 10.86 -13.22
C ALA A 95 -20.84 11.82 -14.35
N LEU A 96 -21.01 13.14 -14.13
CA LEU A 96 -20.61 14.17 -15.08
C LEU A 96 -19.12 14.06 -15.43
N ILE A 97 -18.25 14.01 -14.42
CA ILE A 97 -16.80 13.91 -14.62
C ILE A 97 -16.43 12.64 -15.39
N VAL A 98 -17.01 11.48 -15.02
CA VAL A 98 -16.73 10.21 -15.71
C VAL A 98 -17.20 10.25 -17.17
N VAL A 99 -18.42 10.71 -17.44
CA VAL A 99 -18.96 10.80 -18.80
C VAL A 99 -18.13 11.77 -19.65
N THR A 100 -17.79 12.94 -19.13
CA THR A 100 -16.93 13.91 -19.83
C THR A 100 -15.53 13.35 -20.07
N ALA A 101 -14.91 12.72 -19.08
CA ALA A 101 -13.59 12.12 -19.17
C ALA A 101 -13.54 11.02 -20.25
N VAL A 102 -14.47 10.07 -20.19
CA VAL A 102 -14.57 8.97 -21.15
C VAL A 102 -14.91 9.50 -22.54
N GLY A 103 -15.83 10.46 -22.66
CA GLY A 103 -16.18 11.09 -23.93
C GLY A 103 -15.00 11.81 -24.58
N LEU A 104 -14.20 12.56 -23.80
CA LEU A 104 -13.00 13.22 -24.30
C LEU A 104 -11.92 12.23 -24.73
N ILE A 105 -11.69 11.16 -23.96
CA ILE A 105 -10.76 10.10 -24.35
C ILE A 105 -11.24 9.39 -25.62
N ALA A 106 -12.52 9.05 -25.73
CA ALA A 106 -13.07 8.41 -26.92
C ALA A 106 -12.95 9.32 -28.15
N TRP A 107 -13.18 10.63 -28.00
CA TRP A 107 -13.13 11.57 -29.11
C TRP A 107 -11.69 11.95 -29.53
N ARG A 108 -10.78 12.15 -28.58
CA ARG A 108 -9.41 12.65 -28.84
C ARG A 108 -8.33 11.58 -28.71
N GLY A 109 -8.66 10.38 -28.24
CA GLY A 109 -7.71 9.32 -27.90
C GLY A 109 -6.83 8.93 -29.08
N ASP A 110 -7.37 8.87 -30.29
CA ASP A 110 -6.60 8.53 -31.50
C ASP A 110 -5.50 9.54 -31.80
N ARG A 111 -5.73 10.83 -31.51
CA ARG A 111 -4.71 11.88 -31.66
C ARG A 111 -3.60 11.80 -30.61
N LEU A 112 -3.88 11.11 -29.50
CA LEU A 112 -2.94 10.91 -28.41
C LEU A 112 -2.19 9.57 -28.51
N ARG A 113 -2.57 8.69 -29.46
CA ARG A 113 -1.85 7.44 -29.70
C ARG A 113 -0.44 7.75 -30.17
N ALA A 114 0.53 7.20 -29.46
CA ALA A 114 1.93 7.29 -29.83
C ALA A 114 2.37 5.97 -30.49
N PRO A 115 3.14 6.02 -31.60
CA PRO A 115 3.72 4.82 -32.18
C PRO A 115 4.77 4.25 -31.21
N GLY A 116 4.60 2.99 -30.82
CA GLY A 116 5.55 2.26 -29.99
C GLY A 116 4.95 0.94 -29.52
N SER A 117 5.75 -0.12 -29.51
CA SER A 117 5.39 -1.43 -29.01
C SER A 117 6.34 -1.88 -27.90
N VAL A 118 5.90 -2.86 -27.10
CA VAL A 118 6.77 -3.48 -26.10
C VAL A 118 7.66 -4.50 -26.81
N ASP A 119 8.96 -4.21 -26.92
CA ASP A 119 9.92 -5.05 -27.67
C ASP A 119 10.00 -6.50 -27.16
N SER A 120 9.77 -6.71 -25.86
CA SER A 120 9.81 -8.03 -25.23
C SER A 120 9.04 -8.05 -23.91
N PRO A 121 8.27 -9.11 -23.61
CA PRO A 121 7.63 -9.30 -22.31
C PRO A 121 8.62 -9.30 -21.14
N VAL A 122 9.83 -9.88 -21.34
CA VAL A 122 10.91 -9.90 -20.35
C VAL A 122 11.85 -8.71 -20.55
N SER A 123 11.29 -7.53 -20.30
CA SER A 123 12.01 -6.26 -20.33
C SER A 123 11.50 -5.35 -19.22
N ARG A 124 12.23 -4.28 -18.92
CA ARG A 124 11.73 -3.26 -17.98
C ARG A 124 10.40 -2.65 -18.47
N GLY A 125 10.21 -2.50 -19.79
CA GLY A 125 8.95 -2.03 -20.37
C GLY A 125 7.78 -3.00 -20.10
N GLY A 126 8.01 -4.30 -20.32
CA GLY A 126 7.03 -5.35 -20.00
C GLY A 126 6.70 -5.41 -18.50
N ALA A 127 7.72 -5.29 -17.64
CA ALA A 127 7.51 -5.26 -16.19
C ALA A 127 6.71 -4.03 -15.72
N PHE A 128 6.92 -2.85 -16.33
CA PHE A 128 6.10 -1.67 -16.04
C PHE A 128 4.64 -1.84 -16.49
N LEU A 129 4.40 -2.49 -17.63
CA LEU A 129 3.05 -2.80 -18.09
C LEU A 129 2.36 -3.79 -17.14
N ALA A 130 3.04 -4.87 -16.75
CA ALA A 130 2.54 -5.84 -15.79
C ALA A 130 2.22 -5.18 -14.43
N ASN A 131 3.11 -4.32 -13.94
CA ASN A 131 2.88 -3.53 -12.74
C ASN A 131 1.62 -2.66 -12.84
N ASN A 132 1.43 -1.97 -13.97
CA ASN A 132 0.24 -1.14 -14.19
C ASN A 132 -1.05 -1.97 -14.21
N LEU A 133 -1.03 -3.12 -14.89
CA LEU A 133 -2.16 -4.04 -14.91
C LEU A 133 -2.50 -4.54 -13.51
N LEU A 134 -1.49 -4.88 -12.70
CA LEU A 134 -1.68 -5.33 -11.32
C LEU A 134 -2.29 -4.24 -10.44
N PHE A 135 -1.82 -2.99 -10.54
CA PHE A 135 -2.43 -1.87 -9.79
C PHE A 135 -3.88 -1.60 -10.25
N ALA A 136 -4.14 -1.66 -11.55
CA ALA A 136 -5.51 -1.51 -12.07
C ALA A 136 -6.42 -2.66 -11.61
N ALA A 137 -5.92 -3.91 -11.63
CA ALA A 137 -6.65 -5.07 -11.11
C ALA A 137 -6.89 -4.98 -9.60
N PHE A 138 -5.91 -4.49 -8.83
CA PHE A 138 -6.07 -4.23 -7.40
C PHE A 138 -7.21 -3.22 -7.19
N ALA A 139 -7.14 -2.07 -7.87
CA ALA A 139 -8.16 -1.04 -7.77
C ALA A 139 -9.55 -1.57 -8.16
N PHE A 140 -9.63 -2.37 -9.22
CA PHE A 140 -10.87 -2.99 -9.66
C PHE A 140 -11.45 -3.95 -8.61
N VAL A 141 -10.65 -4.85 -8.04
CA VAL A 141 -11.08 -5.80 -7.00
C VAL A 141 -11.59 -5.07 -5.76
N VAL A 142 -10.86 -4.05 -5.30
CA VAL A 142 -11.27 -3.27 -4.12
C VAL A 142 -12.54 -2.49 -4.41
N LEU A 143 -12.62 -1.83 -5.57
CA LEU A 143 -13.81 -1.07 -5.97
C LEU A 143 -15.02 -1.97 -6.09
N LEU A 144 -14.86 -3.14 -6.72
CA LEU A 144 -15.92 -4.12 -6.86
C LEU A 144 -16.40 -4.61 -5.49
N GLY A 145 -15.50 -5.02 -4.60
CA GLY A 145 -15.87 -5.45 -3.24
C GLY A 145 -16.58 -4.36 -2.44
N THR A 146 -16.19 -3.09 -2.60
CA THR A 146 -16.81 -1.96 -1.90
C THR A 146 -18.17 -1.58 -2.47
N VAL A 147 -18.36 -1.60 -3.79
CA VAL A 147 -19.60 -1.15 -4.44
C VAL A 147 -20.61 -2.29 -4.64
N PHE A 148 -20.17 -3.55 -4.62
CA PHE A 148 -21.05 -4.71 -4.82
C PHE A 148 -22.25 -4.76 -3.86
N PRO A 149 -22.10 -4.50 -2.54
CA PRO A 149 -23.25 -4.34 -1.64
C PRO A 149 -24.33 -3.39 -2.14
N LEU A 150 -23.93 -2.25 -2.71
CA LEU A 150 -24.85 -1.22 -3.21
C LEU A 150 -25.62 -1.70 -4.43
N ILE A 151 -24.94 -2.42 -5.31
CA ILE A 151 -25.56 -3.00 -6.52
C ILE A 151 -26.55 -4.09 -6.11
N ALA A 152 -26.17 -4.97 -5.17
CA ALA A 152 -27.04 -6.04 -4.70
C ALA A 152 -28.27 -5.51 -3.97
N GLU A 153 -28.11 -4.49 -3.12
CA GLU A 153 -29.24 -3.84 -2.43
C GLU A 153 -30.18 -3.18 -3.44
N ALA A 154 -29.66 -2.50 -4.46
CA ALA A 154 -30.48 -1.85 -5.49
C ALA A 154 -31.27 -2.84 -6.37
N LEU A 155 -30.76 -4.06 -6.57
CA LEU A 155 -31.39 -5.08 -7.42
C LEU A 155 -32.32 -6.03 -6.64
N ASN A 156 -31.89 -6.45 -5.44
CA ASN A 156 -32.53 -7.52 -4.68
C ASN A 156 -33.23 -7.01 -3.40
N GLY A 157 -33.02 -5.75 -3.00
CA GLY A 157 -33.53 -5.18 -1.75
C GLY A 157 -32.84 -5.70 -0.48
N GLU A 158 -31.79 -6.51 -0.62
CA GLU A 158 -31.05 -7.10 0.51
C GLU A 158 -29.76 -6.32 0.79
N ARG A 159 -29.57 -5.93 2.06
CA ARG A 159 -28.30 -5.36 2.53
C ARG A 159 -27.26 -6.44 2.71
N LEU A 160 -26.34 -6.53 1.76
CA LEU A 160 -25.15 -7.37 1.86
C LEU A 160 -23.99 -6.57 2.46
N SER A 161 -23.04 -7.26 3.09
CA SER A 161 -21.76 -6.67 3.46
C SER A 161 -20.62 -7.57 2.97
N VAL A 162 -19.58 -6.96 2.41
CA VAL A 162 -18.37 -7.67 1.98
C VAL A 162 -17.29 -7.41 3.03
N GLY A 163 -16.90 -8.45 3.76
CA GLY A 163 -15.91 -8.34 4.84
C GLY A 163 -14.46 -8.57 4.38
N GLY A 164 -13.53 -8.35 5.31
CA GLY A 164 -12.08 -8.53 5.13
C GLY A 164 -11.64 -9.82 4.39
N PRO A 165 -12.22 -11.01 4.65
CA PRO A 165 -11.79 -12.24 3.99
C PRO A 165 -11.86 -12.22 2.45
N TYR A 166 -12.81 -11.47 1.88
CA TYR A 166 -12.87 -11.27 0.42
C TYR A 166 -11.63 -10.50 -0.06
N PHE A 167 -11.36 -9.35 0.56
CA PHE A 167 -10.26 -8.48 0.17
C PHE A 167 -8.91 -9.17 0.39
N ASP A 168 -8.71 -9.83 1.54
CA ASP A 168 -7.47 -10.56 1.81
C ASP A 168 -7.20 -11.63 0.75
N ARG A 169 -8.22 -12.44 0.41
CA ARG A 169 -8.08 -13.52 -0.58
C ARG A 169 -7.80 -12.98 -1.98
N MET A 170 -8.52 -11.93 -2.39
CA MET A 170 -8.43 -11.41 -3.76
C MET A 170 -7.19 -10.52 -3.98
N THR A 171 -6.74 -9.82 -2.94
CA THR A 171 -5.63 -8.87 -3.05
C THR A 171 -4.27 -9.49 -2.75
N ALA A 172 -4.20 -10.54 -1.92
CA ALA A 172 -2.92 -11.17 -1.55
C ALA A 172 -2.09 -11.65 -2.77
N PRO A 173 -2.64 -12.35 -3.77
CA PRO A 173 -1.87 -12.75 -4.95
C PRO A 173 -1.30 -11.56 -5.73
N ILE A 174 -2.07 -10.46 -5.82
CA ILE A 174 -1.65 -9.22 -6.46
C ILE A 174 -0.50 -8.59 -5.65
N GLY A 175 -0.65 -8.51 -4.32
CA GLY A 175 0.37 -7.97 -3.41
C GLY A 175 1.69 -8.74 -3.47
N PHE A 176 1.65 -10.09 -3.45
CA PHE A 176 2.86 -10.91 -3.61
C PHE A 176 3.53 -10.70 -4.97
N THR A 177 2.73 -10.60 -6.04
CA THR A 177 3.26 -10.35 -7.38
C THR A 177 3.90 -8.97 -7.48
N LEU A 178 3.30 -7.95 -6.86
CA LEU A 178 3.87 -6.60 -6.76
C LEU A 178 5.18 -6.59 -5.97
N LEU A 179 5.27 -7.27 -4.81
CA LEU A 179 6.51 -7.41 -4.06
C LEU A 179 7.61 -8.08 -4.89
N PHE A 180 7.27 -9.13 -5.63
CA PHE A 180 8.20 -9.78 -6.55
C PHE A 180 8.68 -8.83 -7.65
N LEU A 181 7.77 -8.09 -8.29
CA LEU A 181 8.11 -7.12 -9.33
C LEU A 181 8.95 -5.96 -8.79
N MET A 182 8.76 -5.54 -7.54
CA MET A 182 9.59 -4.52 -6.89
C MET A 182 11.06 -4.92 -6.82
N ALA A 183 11.36 -6.22 -6.73
CA ALA A 183 12.74 -6.73 -6.79
C ALA A 183 13.24 -6.86 -8.23
N VAL A 184 12.41 -7.41 -9.12
CA VAL A 184 12.83 -7.81 -10.48
C VAL A 184 12.85 -6.63 -11.46
N ALA A 185 11.81 -5.79 -11.46
CA ALA A 185 11.64 -4.73 -12.46
C ALA A 185 12.80 -3.71 -12.47
N PRO A 186 13.32 -3.24 -11.32
CA PRO A 186 14.49 -2.34 -11.31
C PRO A 186 15.76 -3.01 -11.86
N ALA A 187 15.92 -4.31 -11.65
CA ALA A 187 17.07 -5.09 -12.12
C ALA A 187 17.06 -5.35 -13.62
N LEU A 188 15.89 -5.35 -14.27
CA LEU A 188 15.75 -5.55 -15.71
C LEU A 188 16.28 -4.36 -16.52
N PRO A 189 16.94 -4.59 -17.67
CA PRO A 189 17.29 -3.55 -18.63
C PRO A 189 16.05 -3.06 -19.41
N TRP A 190 16.17 -1.92 -20.08
CA TRP A 190 15.09 -1.41 -20.94
C TRP A 190 14.85 -2.25 -22.20
N ARG A 191 15.90 -2.88 -22.76
CA ARG A 191 15.82 -3.85 -23.87
C ARG A 191 15.69 -5.29 -23.32
N LYS A 192 15.90 -6.30 -24.16
CA LYS A 192 15.89 -7.73 -23.77
C LYS A 192 16.93 -8.00 -22.66
N ALA A 193 16.51 -8.71 -21.62
CA ALA A 193 17.40 -9.16 -20.55
C ALA A 193 18.19 -10.42 -20.99
N SER A 194 19.49 -10.47 -20.67
CA SER A 194 20.25 -11.72 -20.68
C SER A 194 20.08 -12.44 -19.34
N GLY A 195 19.97 -13.77 -19.37
CA GLY A 195 19.81 -14.58 -18.15
C GLY A 195 20.99 -14.43 -17.17
N GLU A 196 22.21 -14.33 -17.69
CA GLU A 196 23.42 -14.15 -16.90
C GLU A 196 23.42 -12.82 -16.11
N MET A 197 23.01 -11.73 -16.75
CA MET A 197 22.91 -10.43 -16.08
C MET A 197 21.85 -10.45 -14.98
N LEU A 198 20.70 -11.09 -15.23
CA LEU A 198 19.64 -11.20 -14.24
C LEU A 198 20.10 -12.03 -13.03
N ARG A 199 20.77 -13.17 -13.29
CA ARG A 199 21.40 -13.99 -12.25
C ARG A 199 22.37 -13.16 -11.41
N HIS A 200 23.31 -12.45 -12.03
CA HIS A 200 24.29 -11.65 -11.29
C HIS A 200 23.66 -10.53 -10.44
N ARG A 201 22.52 -9.98 -10.86
CA ARG A 201 21.82 -8.89 -10.15
C ARG A 201 20.89 -9.39 -9.04
N LEU A 202 20.23 -10.53 -9.24
CA LEU A 202 19.17 -11.03 -8.37
C LEU A 202 19.58 -12.21 -7.49
N LEU A 203 20.73 -12.87 -7.74
CA LEU A 203 21.13 -14.04 -6.96
C LEU A 203 21.31 -13.72 -5.47
N TRP A 204 21.98 -12.62 -5.13
CA TRP A 204 22.14 -12.23 -3.72
C TRP A 204 20.83 -11.80 -3.06
N PRO A 205 19.99 -10.95 -3.70
CA PRO A 205 18.65 -10.70 -3.20
C PRO A 205 17.80 -11.97 -3.04
N ALA A 206 17.86 -12.91 -3.98
CA ALA A 206 17.10 -14.15 -3.90
C ALA A 206 17.54 -14.98 -2.68
N TRP A 207 18.84 -15.09 -2.43
CA TRP A 207 19.38 -15.72 -1.22
C TRP A 207 18.89 -15.04 0.05
N ALA A 208 18.82 -13.71 0.09
CA ALA A 208 18.28 -12.99 1.23
C ALA A 208 16.82 -13.40 1.50
N GLY A 209 15.98 -13.44 0.46
CA GLY A 209 14.59 -13.90 0.57
C GLY A 209 14.45 -15.34 1.03
N THR A 210 15.20 -16.27 0.42
CA THR A 210 15.20 -17.69 0.78
C THR A 210 15.68 -17.91 2.21
N LEU A 211 16.79 -17.27 2.61
CA LEU A 211 17.34 -17.40 3.96
C LEU A 211 16.36 -16.84 5.00
N THR A 212 15.69 -15.72 4.72
CA THR A 212 14.63 -15.21 5.60
C THR A 212 13.53 -16.24 5.81
N ILE A 213 13.05 -16.92 4.76
CA ILE A 213 12.04 -17.98 4.90
C ILE A 213 12.59 -19.13 5.75
N VAL A 214 13.80 -19.63 5.46
CA VAL A 214 14.42 -20.74 6.20
C VAL A 214 14.55 -20.39 7.68
N VAL A 215 15.09 -19.21 8.01
CA VAL A 215 15.25 -18.75 9.40
C VAL A 215 13.91 -18.66 10.11
N LEU A 216 12.86 -18.13 9.46
CA LEU A 216 11.54 -18.03 10.07
C LEU A 216 10.91 -19.40 10.33
N VAL A 217 11.04 -20.35 9.39
CA VAL A 217 10.55 -21.72 9.57
C VAL A 217 11.29 -22.43 10.70
N LEU A 218 12.63 -22.29 10.77
CA LEU A 218 13.44 -22.86 11.85
C LEU A 218 13.11 -22.21 13.21
N ALA A 219 12.76 -20.93 13.23
CA ALA A 219 12.26 -20.22 14.41
C ALA A 219 10.79 -20.56 14.77
N GLY A 220 10.21 -21.58 14.12
CA GLY A 220 8.86 -22.09 14.42
C GLY A 220 7.71 -21.27 13.82
N ARG A 221 7.97 -20.28 12.96
CA ARG A 221 6.92 -19.48 12.32
C ARG A 221 6.25 -20.27 11.20
N ARG A 222 4.92 -20.16 11.13
CA ARG A 222 4.06 -20.92 10.21
C ARG A 222 3.17 -20.00 9.39
N GLY A 223 2.54 -20.55 8.35
CA GLY A 223 1.64 -19.87 7.43
C GLY A 223 2.30 -19.51 6.10
N LEU A 224 1.71 -19.94 4.98
CA LEU A 224 2.28 -19.68 3.65
C LEU A 224 2.33 -18.18 3.32
N ALA A 225 1.21 -17.49 3.53
CA ALA A 225 1.08 -16.06 3.25
C ALA A 225 2.12 -15.19 3.99
N PRO A 226 2.28 -15.27 5.33
CA PRO A 226 3.30 -14.49 6.01
C PRO A 226 4.72 -14.89 5.58
N LEU A 227 5.03 -16.19 5.44
CA LEU A 227 6.37 -16.61 4.98
C LEU A 227 6.70 -16.06 3.59
N LEU A 228 5.75 -16.06 2.66
CA LEU A 228 5.92 -15.43 1.35
C LEU A 228 6.09 -13.92 1.45
N ALA A 229 5.30 -13.24 2.29
CA ALA A 229 5.43 -11.79 2.50
C ALA A 229 6.82 -11.42 3.03
N PHE A 230 7.32 -12.14 4.03
CA PHE A 230 8.66 -11.92 4.59
C PHE A 230 9.76 -12.24 3.58
N GLY A 231 9.67 -13.37 2.88
CA GLY A 231 10.67 -13.77 1.89
C GLY A 231 10.73 -12.83 0.67
N LEU A 232 9.57 -12.50 0.09
CA LEU A 232 9.48 -11.55 -1.02
C LEU A 232 9.83 -10.13 -0.57
N GLY A 233 9.47 -9.74 0.66
CA GLY A 233 9.88 -8.48 1.27
C GLY A 233 11.41 -8.40 1.40
N ALA A 234 12.07 -9.42 1.96
CA ALA A 234 13.52 -9.49 2.05
C ALA A 234 14.20 -9.49 0.67
N PHE A 235 13.62 -10.19 -0.31
CA PHE A 235 14.09 -10.17 -1.70
C PHE A 235 14.03 -8.76 -2.31
N ALA A 236 12.88 -8.08 -2.19
CA ALA A 236 12.70 -6.72 -2.67
C ALA A 236 13.59 -5.71 -1.94
N ALA A 237 13.70 -5.81 -0.62
CA ALA A 237 14.58 -4.96 0.18
C ALA A 237 16.05 -5.13 -0.22
N ALA A 238 16.53 -6.36 -0.35
CA ALA A 238 17.90 -6.64 -0.76
C ALA A 238 18.20 -6.13 -2.18
N ALA A 239 17.24 -6.24 -3.11
CA ALA A 239 17.38 -5.70 -4.46
C ALA A 239 17.47 -4.16 -4.46
N ALA A 240 16.59 -3.49 -3.71
CA ALA A 240 16.60 -2.03 -3.57
C ALA A 240 17.88 -1.53 -2.87
N LEU A 241 18.29 -2.17 -1.77
CA LEU A 241 19.53 -1.85 -1.06
C LEU A 241 20.76 -2.04 -1.94
N ARG A 242 20.84 -3.14 -2.70
CA ARG A 242 21.93 -3.36 -3.65
C ARG A 242 22.04 -2.20 -4.65
N GLN A 243 20.91 -1.73 -5.19
CA GLN A 243 20.90 -0.61 -6.11
C GLN A 243 21.39 0.69 -5.44
N LEU A 244 20.92 0.98 -4.23
CA LEU A 244 21.35 2.15 -3.46
C LEU A 244 22.84 2.09 -3.14
N VAL A 245 23.36 0.97 -2.65
CA VAL A 245 24.78 0.79 -2.34
C VAL A 245 25.65 1.00 -3.57
N LEU A 246 25.29 0.44 -4.73
CA LEU A 246 26.02 0.63 -5.97
C LEU A 246 25.98 2.09 -6.45
N SER A 247 24.85 2.76 -6.30
CA SER A 247 24.69 4.18 -6.64
C SER A 247 25.57 5.06 -5.76
N THR A 248 25.53 4.84 -4.45
CA THR A 248 26.31 5.58 -3.45
C THR A 248 27.80 5.35 -3.60
N ARG A 249 28.25 4.12 -3.87
CA ARG A 249 29.68 3.84 -4.15
C ARG A 249 30.21 4.59 -5.37
N ARG A 250 29.36 4.84 -6.37
CA ARG A 250 29.73 5.55 -7.61
C ARG A 250 29.62 7.07 -7.51
N GLN A 251 28.71 7.58 -6.67
CA GLN A 251 28.30 8.99 -6.68
C GLN A 251 28.37 9.67 -5.32
N GLY A 252 28.89 9.00 -4.28
CA GLY A 252 28.89 9.47 -2.90
C GLY A 252 27.47 9.68 -2.37
N ALA A 253 27.28 10.66 -1.48
CA ALA A 253 25.97 10.98 -0.89
C ALA A 253 24.89 11.33 -1.94
N ARG A 254 25.29 11.82 -3.13
CA ARG A 254 24.36 12.06 -4.25
C ARG A 254 23.74 10.77 -4.80
N GLY A 255 24.30 9.61 -4.47
CA GLY A 255 23.74 8.30 -4.82
C GLY A 255 22.40 7.98 -4.17
N PHE A 256 21.98 8.72 -3.14
CA PHE A 256 20.67 8.57 -2.48
C PHE A 256 19.56 9.45 -3.08
N VAL A 257 19.91 10.49 -3.85
CA VAL A 257 18.94 11.45 -4.39
C VAL A 257 18.55 11.16 -5.84
N GLY A 258 17.50 11.82 -6.30
CA GLY A 258 16.96 11.70 -7.65
C GLY A 258 15.90 10.61 -7.77
N ARG A 259 15.02 10.77 -8.76
CA ARG A 259 13.82 9.93 -8.94
C ARG A 259 14.07 8.43 -8.82
N ALA A 260 15.17 7.91 -9.37
CA ALA A 260 15.47 6.49 -9.35
C ALA A 260 15.81 5.97 -7.94
N ASN A 261 16.67 6.68 -7.19
CA ASN A 261 17.16 6.21 -5.88
C ASN A 261 16.20 6.61 -4.75
N GLY A 262 15.61 7.81 -4.82
CA GLY A 262 14.49 8.17 -3.93
C GLY A 262 13.32 7.20 -4.07
N GLY A 263 13.01 6.75 -5.29
CA GLY A 263 12.04 5.67 -5.54
C GLY A 263 12.42 4.34 -4.89
N MET A 264 13.70 3.97 -4.83
CA MET A 264 14.15 2.77 -4.10
C MET A 264 13.95 2.91 -2.58
N VAL A 265 14.11 4.11 -2.02
CA VAL A 265 13.81 4.37 -0.60
C VAL A 265 12.30 4.27 -0.34
N VAL A 266 11.47 4.78 -1.24
CA VAL A 266 10.01 4.57 -1.19
C VAL A 266 9.68 3.07 -1.22
N HIS A 267 10.31 2.30 -2.10
CA HIS A 267 10.11 0.84 -2.16
C HIS A 267 10.49 0.15 -0.85
N LEU A 268 11.58 0.55 -0.19
CA LEU A 268 11.93 0.03 1.14
C LEU A 268 10.85 0.34 2.18
N GLY A 269 10.27 1.55 2.15
CA GLY A 269 9.15 1.89 3.01
C GLY A 269 7.91 1.02 2.77
N VAL A 270 7.56 0.76 1.51
CA VAL A 270 6.45 -0.14 1.13
C VAL A 270 6.72 -1.58 1.57
N VAL A 271 7.96 -2.07 1.44
CA VAL A 271 8.35 -3.40 1.93
C VAL A 271 8.16 -3.51 3.44
N LEU A 272 8.57 -2.50 4.22
CA LEU A 272 8.34 -2.51 5.68
C LEU A 272 6.85 -2.55 6.03
N ILE A 273 6.02 -1.78 5.33
CA ILE A 273 4.56 -1.81 5.51
C ILE A 273 4.00 -3.20 5.22
N ALA A 274 4.39 -3.83 4.10
CA ALA A 274 3.90 -5.15 3.71
C ALA A 274 4.29 -6.24 4.72
N VAL A 275 5.54 -6.21 5.21
CA VAL A 275 6.03 -7.13 6.24
C VAL A 275 5.33 -6.90 7.58
N ALA A 276 5.17 -5.64 7.99
CA ALA A 276 4.44 -5.30 9.22
C ALA A 276 3.00 -5.80 9.16
N PHE A 277 2.31 -5.59 8.02
CA PHE A 277 0.94 -6.05 7.80
C PHE A 277 0.81 -7.57 7.85
N ALA A 278 1.72 -8.29 7.20
CA ALA A 278 1.73 -9.74 7.23
C ALA A 278 1.98 -10.30 8.64
N ALA A 279 2.87 -9.67 9.40
CA ALA A 279 3.22 -10.08 10.75
C ALA A 279 2.07 -9.82 11.75
N SER A 280 1.55 -8.59 11.78
CA SER A 280 0.50 -8.17 12.69
C SER A 280 -0.79 -8.97 12.48
N HIS A 281 -1.10 -9.33 11.23
CA HIS A 281 -2.29 -10.10 10.89
C HIS A 281 -2.11 -11.61 11.17
N ALA A 282 -0.95 -12.18 10.85
CA ALA A 282 -0.74 -13.62 10.98
C ALA A 282 -0.35 -14.07 12.40
N TYR A 283 0.29 -13.20 13.17
CA TYR A 283 0.87 -13.52 14.48
C TYR A 283 0.31 -12.65 15.61
N GLY A 284 -0.80 -11.96 15.37
CA GLY A 284 -1.54 -11.23 16.40
C GLY A 284 -2.36 -12.16 17.30
N HIS A 285 -2.52 -11.78 18.56
CA HIS A 285 -3.36 -12.50 19.53
C HIS A 285 -4.37 -11.56 20.16
N ARG A 286 -5.67 -11.87 20.07
CA ARG A 286 -6.75 -11.07 20.64
C ARG A 286 -7.62 -11.91 21.58
N GLN A 287 -7.85 -11.41 22.78
CA GLN A 287 -8.77 -12.03 23.73
C GLN A 287 -9.42 -10.98 24.65
N GLU A 288 -10.64 -11.25 25.08
CA GLU A 288 -11.35 -10.45 26.07
C GLU A 288 -11.36 -11.17 27.41
N PHE A 289 -11.04 -10.44 28.48
CA PHE A 289 -10.99 -10.96 29.83
C PHE A 289 -11.96 -10.22 30.72
N ARG A 290 -12.83 -10.97 31.40
CA ARG A 290 -13.65 -10.44 32.49
C ARG A 290 -12.85 -10.49 33.78
N LEU A 291 -12.43 -9.32 34.29
CA LEU A 291 -11.51 -9.19 35.42
C LEU A 291 -12.12 -8.38 36.56
N VAL A 292 -11.94 -8.83 37.79
CA VAL A 292 -12.17 -8.02 39.01
C VAL A 292 -10.91 -7.25 39.41
N PRO A 293 -11.01 -6.14 40.17
CA PRO A 293 -9.83 -5.38 40.60
C PRO A 293 -8.83 -6.26 41.36
N GLY A 294 -7.55 -6.15 41.00
CA GLY A 294 -6.45 -6.99 41.51
C GLY A 294 -6.21 -8.26 40.68
N GLN A 295 -7.17 -8.69 39.86
CA GLN A 295 -7.01 -9.89 39.03
C GLN A 295 -6.12 -9.61 37.81
N SER A 296 -5.33 -10.61 37.43
CA SER A 296 -4.47 -10.58 36.24
C SER A 296 -4.88 -11.64 35.23
N ALA A 297 -4.73 -11.29 33.95
CA ALA A 297 -4.77 -12.22 32.82
C ALA A 297 -3.40 -12.34 32.17
N TYR A 298 -3.16 -13.43 31.44
CA TYR A 298 -1.94 -13.65 30.67
C TYR A 298 -2.31 -13.88 29.20
N LEU A 299 -1.68 -13.13 28.29
CA LEU A 299 -1.86 -13.29 26.85
C LEU A 299 -0.54 -13.02 26.12
N ALA A 300 -0.11 -13.97 25.29
CA ALA A 300 1.04 -13.83 24.38
C ALA A 300 2.31 -13.24 25.03
N GLY A 301 2.66 -13.69 26.24
CA GLY A 301 3.86 -13.22 26.96
C GLY A 301 3.64 -12.03 27.89
N HIS A 302 2.42 -11.48 27.95
CA HIS A 302 2.12 -10.29 28.73
C HIS A 302 1.13 -10.57 29.87
N HIS A 303 1.45 -10.06 31.06
CA HIS A 303 0.54 -10.03 32.19
C HIS A 303 -0.21 -8.71 32.25
N VAL A 304 -1.54 -8.80 32.28
CA VAL A 304 -2.45 -7.64 32.28
C VAL A 304 -3.26 -7.66 33.57
N THR A 305 -3.00 -6.72 34.48
CA THR A 305 -3.68 -6.62 35.78
C THR A 305 -4.69 -5.49 35.78
N TYR A 306 -5.96 -5.79 36.06
CA TYR A 306 -6.99 -4.77 36.20
C TYR A 306 -6.96 -4.19 37.63
N LEU A 307 -6.86 -2.87 37.76
CA LEU A 307 -6.75 -2.17 39.05
C LEU A 307 -8.06 -1.53 39.50
N GLY A 308 -9.12 -1.66 38.70
CA GLY A 308 -10.38 -0.95 38.89
C GLY A 308 -10.62 0.11 37.82
N ALA A 309 -11.81 0.69 37.85
CA ALA A 309 -12.22 1.75 36.95
C ALA A 309 -12.74 2.95 37.74
N GLN A 310 -12.65 4.12 37.13
CA GLN A 310 -13.14 5.37 37.68
C GLN A 310 -14.05 6.06 36.66
N THR A 311 -15.13 6.66 37.14
CA THR A 311 -16.01 7.50 36.31
C THR A 311 -15.56 8.95 36.44
N VAL A 312 -15.31 9.60 35.31
CA VAL A 312 -14.90 11.00 35.22
C VAL A 312 -15.97 11.76 34.45
N HIS A 313 -16.56 12.75 35.10
CA HIS A 313 -17.52 13.65 34.48
C HIS A 313 -16.79 14.85 33.87
N HIS A 314 -17.02 15.09 32.58
CA HIS A 314 -16.57 16.29 31.87
C HIS A 314 -17.80 17.11 31.45
N PRO A 315 -17.64 18.41 31.14
CA PRO A 315 -18.76 19.26 30.72
C PRO A 315 -19.55 18.72 29.51
N ASN A 316 -18.89 17.98 28.61
CA ASN A 316 -19.48 17.51 27.35
C ASN A 316 -19.55 15.97 27.23
N LYS A 317 -19.08 15.20 28.23
CA LYS A 317 -19.08 13.73 28.20
C LYS A 317 -18.91 13.12 29.59
N THR A 318 -19.41 11.91 29.78
CA THR A 318 -19.06 11.07 30.93
C THR A 318 -18.13 9.95 30.47
N SER A 319 -17.03 9.74 31.18
CA SER A 319 -16.00 8.76 30.79
C SER A 319 -15.80 7.71 31.87
N VAL A 320 -15.87 6.44 31.51
CA VAL A 320 -15.44 5.34 32.40
C VAL A 320 -14.04 4.94 31.99
N VAL A 321 -13.06 5.13 32.88
CA VAL A 321 -11.64 4.88 32.63
C VAL A 321 -11.20 3.66 33.43
N ALA A 322 -10.84 2.58 32.76
CA ALA A 322 -10.26 1.39 33.40
C ALA A 322 -8.75 1.60 33.59
N ARG A 323 -8.23 1.25 34.77
CA ARG A 323 -6.80 1.28 35.06
C ARG A 323 -6.24 -0.12 34.91
N VAL A 324 -5.31 -0.29 33.99
CA VAL A 324 -4.76 -1.60 33.64
C VAL A 324 -3.24 -1.54 33.67
N ARG A 325 -2.59 -2.38 34.48
CA ARG A 325 -1.13 -2.49 34.52
C ARG A 325 -0.67 -3.60 33.57
N VAL A 326 0.38 -3.34 32.80
CA VAL A 326 0.99 -4.33 31.89
C VAL A 326 2.40 -4.67 32.39
N ASP A 327 2.68 -5.96 32.57
CA ASP A 327 3.98 -6.53 32.97
C ASP A 327 4.60 -5.87 34.21
N GLY A 328 3.78 -5.54 35.22
CA GLY A 328 4.25 -4.87 36.43
C GLY A 328 4.74 -3.43 36.22
N GLY A 329 4.71 -2.90 35.00
CA GLY A 329 5.20 -1.58 34.65
C GLY A 329 4.14 -0.49 34.72
N ARG A 330 4.09 0.33 33.65
CA ARG A 330 3.19 1.48 33.55
C ARG A 330 1.71 1.06 33.60
N VAL A 331 0.89 1.92 34.21
CA VAL A 331 -0.58 1.81 34.17
C VAL A 331 -1.11 2.52 32.93
N TYR A 332 -1.92 1.80 32.18
CA TYR A 332 -2.64 2.23 31.00
C TYR A 332 -4.10 2.49 31.35
N ALA A 333 -4.76 3.34 30.56
CA ALA A 333 -6.05 3.92 30.89
C ALA A 333 -7.04 3.83 29.73
N PRO A 334 -7.39 2.62 29.23
CA PRO A 334 -8.44 2.50 28.23
C PRO A 334 -9.78 2.99 28.80
N ALA A 335 -10.59 3.62 27.96
CA ALA A 335 -11.79 4.31 28.40
C ALA A 335 -12.98 4.11 27.46
N LEU A 336 -14.19 4.27 28.01
CA LEU A 336 -15.43 4.44 27.27
C LEU A 336 -15.98 5.84 27.53
N HIS A 337 -16.29 6.56 26.45
CA HIS A 337 -16.81 7.92 26.50
C HIS A 337 -18.28 7.95 26.07
N GLN A 338 -19.18 8.30 26.98
CA GLN A 338 -20.58 8.55 26.68
C GLN A 338 -20.78 10.05 26.43
N PHE A 339 -21.20 10.40 25.22
CA PHE A 339 -21.60 11.75 24.86
C PHE A 339 -23.12 11.91 24.98
N PRO A 340 -23.64 13.08 25.39
CA PRO A 340 -25.08 13.31 25.54
C PRO A 340 -25.91 13.04 24.28
N PHE A 341 -25.32 13.30 23.10
CA PHE A 341 -25.99 13.17 21.80
C PHE A 341 -25.72 11.83 21.10
N ALA A 342 -24.90 10.96 21.69
CA ALA A 342 -24.55 9.67 21.10
C ALA A 342 -25.35 8.55 21.76
N SER A 343 -25.91 7.64 20.95
CA SER A 343 -26.64 6.46 21.45
C SER A 343 -25.74 5.38 22.04
N GLN A 344 -24.44 5.39 21.69
CA GLN A 344 -23.46 4.40 22.13
C GLN A 344 -22.21 5.08 22.70
N ALA A 345 -21.56 4.41 23.65
CA ALA A 345 -20.29 4.86 24.20
C ALA A 345 -19.15 4.63 23.19
N ILE A 346 -18.28 5.61 23.05
CA ILE A 346 -17.13 5.56 22.14
C ILE A 346 -15.90 5.11 22.93
N GLY A 347 -15.29 4.01 22.52
CA GLY A 347 -14.07 3.49 23.14
C GLY A 347 -12.82 4.23 22.70
N SER A 348 -11.99 4.60 23.68
CA SER A 348 -10.63 5.08 23.47
C SER A 348 -9.64 4.07 24.03
N PRO A 349 -8.79 3.48 23.16
CA PRO A 349 -7.86 2.44 23.57
C PRO A 349 -6.68 3.04 24.35
N SER A 350 -5.87 2.16 24.94
CA SER A 350 -4.57 2.53 25.48
C SER A 350 -3.54 1.52 25.00
N VAL A 351 -2.47 2.00 24.37
CA VAL A 351 -1.52 1.12 23.67
C VAL A 351 -0.13 1.27 24.28
N ARG A 352 0.48 0.12 24.60
CA ARG A 352 1.92 0.03 24.85
C ARG A 352 2.62 -0.33 23.55
N THR A 353 3.27 0.63 22.92
CA THR A 353 4.03 0.39 21.68
C THR A 353 5.48 0.05 21.98
N THR A 354 5.99 -0.98 21.31
CA THR A 354 7.43 -1.33 21.31
C THR A 354 7.90 -1.65 19.89
N PRO A 355 9.22 -1.72 19.62
CA PRO A 355 9.71 -2.10 18.30
C PRO A 355 9.29 -3.50 17.83
N LEU A 356 8.99 -4.43 18.74
CA LEU A 356 8.70 -5.82 18.41
C LEU A 356 7.20 -6.13 18.45
N GLY A 357 6.44 -5.42 19.28
CA GLY A 357 5.00 -5.60 19.35
C GLY A 357 4.31 -4.64 20.30
N ASP A 358 3.02 -4.48 20.06
CA ASP A 358 2.14 -3.57 20.77
C ASP A 358 1.18 -4.36 21.66
N VAL A 359 0.97 -3.90 22.90
CA VAL A 359 -0.13 -4.37 23.75
C VAL A 359 -1.22 -3.33 23.72
N TYR A 360 -2.29 -3.64 22.99
CA TYR A 360 -3.43 -2.78 22.74
C TYR A 360 -4.57 -3.16 23.70
N LEU A 361 -4.99 -2.20 24.52
CA LEU A 361 -6.00 -2.40 25.56
C LEU A 361 -7.27 -1.63 25.25
N THR A 362 -8.41 -2.27 25.44
CA THR A 362 -9.74 -1.66 25.32
C THR A 362 -10.60 -1.97 26.53
N LEU A 363 -11.48 -1.05 26.88
CA LEU A 363 -12.57 -1.30 27.82
C LEU A 363 -13.79 -1.70 26.99
N VAL A 364 -14.11 -2.99 26.97
CA VAL A 364 -15.22 -3.53 26.17
C VAL A 364 -16.55 -3.36 26.92
N ALA A 365 -16.55 -3.70 28.22
CA ALA A 365 -17.70 -3.48 29.09
C ALA A 365 -17.25 -2.88 30.43
N PRO A 366 -17.82 -1.74 30.85
CA PRO A 366 -17.51 -1.12 32.12
C PRO A 366 -18.09 -1.95 33.29
N PRO A 367 -17.58 -1.80 34.51
CA PRO A 367 -18.13 -2.50 35.66
C PRO A 367 -19.52 -1.95 36.02
N SER A 368 -20.47 -2.84 36.34
CA SER A 368 -21.84 -2.46 36.71
C SER A 368 -21.95 -1.75 38.07
N ARG A 369 -20.92 -1.88 38.91
CA ARG A 369 -20.81 -1.23 40.23
C ARG A 369 -19.35 -0.92 40.54
N THR A 370 -19.12 0.01 41.47
CA THR A 370 -17.77 0.31 41.96
C THR A 370 -17.11 -0.94 42.52
N GLY A 371 -15.86 -1.20 42.10
CA GLY A 371 -15.13 -2.42 42.45
C GLY A 371 -15.59 -3.69 41.74
N GLY A 372 -16.54 -3.60 40.80
CA GLY A 372 -17.05 -4.73 40.03
C GLY A 372 -16.11 -5.20 38.90
N ALA A 373 -16.48 -6.31 38.28
CA ALA A 373 -15.75 -6.86 37.14
C ALA A 373 -15.94 -6.00 35.88
N ALA A 374 -14.87 -5.76 35.13
CA ALA A 374 -14.90 -5.14 33.81
C ALA A 374 -14.45 -6.14 32.74
N VAL A 375 -14.89 -5.95 31.50
CA VAL A 375 -14.37 -6.73 30.35
C VAL A 375 -13.31 -5.90 29.66
N ILE A 376 -12.06 -6.37 29.74
CA ILE A 376 -10.88 -5.74 29.15
C ILE A 376 -10.50 -6.53 27.90
N GLY A 377 -10.50 -5.86 26.75
CA GLY A 377 -9.95 -6.42 25.51
C GLY A 377 -8.44 -6.23 25.50
N VAL A 378 -7.72 -7.31 25.21
CA VAL A 378 -6.26 -7.31 25.07
C VAL A 378 -5.93 -7.84 23.67
N ASN A 379 -5.22 -7.04 22.90
CA ASN A 379 -4.71 -7.42 21.58
C ASN A 379 -3.20 -7.20 21.53
N VAL A 380 -2.45 -8.27 21.30
CA VAL A 380 -0.98 -8.24 21.17
C VAL A 380 -0.65 -8.32 19.69
N GLN A 381 -0.13 -7.24 19.12
CA GLN A 381 0.12 -7.12 17.68
C GLN A 381 1.61 -6.91 17.40
N PRO A 382 2.29 -7.82 16.70
CA PRO A 382 3.68 -7.64 16.36
C PRO A 382 3.88 -6.59 15.26
N LEU A 383 5.02 -5.90 15.33
CA LEU A 383 5.56 -5.02 14.29
C LEU A 383 4.70 -3.84 13.83
N VAL A 384 3.66 -3.43 14.57
CA VAL A 384 2.82 -2.27 14.20
C VAL A 384 3.65 -0.99 14.02
N MET A 385 4.66 -0.76 14.87
CA MET A 385 5.57 0.39 14.74
C MET A 385 6.26 0.47 13.37
N TRP A 386 6.54 -0.66 12.72
CA TRP A 386 7.20 -0.72 11.41
C TRP A 386 6.29 -0.27 10.26
N LEU A 387 4.98 -0.36 10.43
CA LEU A 387 4.00 0.23 9.52
C LEU A 387 4.21 1.76 9.46
N TRP A 388 4.40 2.39 10.63
CA TRP A 388 4.63 3.83 10.74
C TRP A 388 5.99 4.26 10.21
N ILE A 389 7.04 3.50 10.54
CA ILE A 389 8.39 3.73 10.01
C ILE A 389 8.38 3.61 8.48
N GLY A 390 7.68 2.62 7.93
CA GLY A 390 7.53 2.47 6.48
C GLY A 390 6.85 3.69 5.85
N GLY A 391 5.80 4.22 6.47
CA GLY A 391 5.15 5.47 6.04
C GLY A 391 6.10 6.68 6.06
N ALA A 392 6.90 6.81 7.11
CA ALA A 392 7.92 7.86 7.21
C ALA A 392 9.01 7.71 6.13
N LEU A 393 9.45 6.48 5.84
CA LEU A 393 10.41 6.21 4.77
C LEU A 393 9.86 6.54 3.39
N ILE A 394 8.57 6.30 3.12
CA ILE A 394 7.93 6.74 1.88
C ILE A 394 8.00 8.27 1.75
N ALA A 395 7.71 9.01 2.83
CA ALA A 395 7.82 10.47 2.81
C ALA A 395 9.25 10.94 2.53
N VAL A 396 10.25 10.36 3.23
CA VAL A 396 11.67 10.66 3.01
C VAL A 396 12.10 10.33 1.59
N GLY A 397 11.78 9.14 1.09
CA GLY A 397 12.11 8.72 -0.28
C GLY A 397 11.48 9.62 -1.35
N THR A 398 10.27 10.12 -1.10
CA THR A 398 9.60 11.09 -1.97
C THR A 398 10.35 12.42 -2.00
N LEU A 399 10.79 12.93 -0.84
CA LEU A 399 11.63 14.13 -0.79
C LEU A 399 12.95 13.92 -1.54
N LEU A 400 13.63 12.79 -1.32
CA LEU A 400 14.86 12.43 -2.04
C LEU A 400 14.66 12.32 -3.55
N ALA A 401 13.50 11.87 -4.00
CA ALA A 401 13.13 11.78 -5.41
C ALA A 401 12.88 13.15 -6.05
N ALA A 402 12.40 14.13 -5.26
CA ALA A 402 12.17 15.50 -5.70
C ALA A 402 13.47 16.30 -5.89
N PHE A 403 14.52 16.00 -5.09
CA PHE A 403 15.82 16.61 -5.29
C PHE A 403 16.46 16.18 -6.63
N PRO A 404 16.94 17.12 -7.46
CA PRO A 404 17.55 16.79 -8.73
C PRO A 404 18.84 15.99 -8.52
N GLY A 405 18.85 14.73 -8.97
CA GLY A 405 20.09 14.01 -9.21
C GLY A 405 20.87 14.63 -10.38
N ARG A 406 22.10 14.17 -10.66
CA ARG A 406 22.80 14.55 -11.90
C ARG A 406 21.92 14.19 -13.11
N ARG A 407 21.25 15.19 -13.69
CA ARG A 407 20.50 15.06 -14.93
C ARG A 407 21.48 14.59 -16.01
N ARG A 408 21.18 13.48 -16.69
CA ARG A 408 21.52 13.42 -18.11
C ARG A 408 20.59 14.39 -18.82
N LEU A 409 21.14 15.19 -19.73
CA LEU A 409 20.39 16.18 -20.49
C LEU A 409 19.23 15.48 -21.23
N PRO A 410 18.02 16.08 -21.26
CA PRO A 410 16.83 15.53 -21.92
C PRO A 410 17.00 15.24 -23.43
N THR A 411 18.05 15.78 -24.05
CA THR A 411 18.31 15.72 -25.49
C THR A 411 19.16 14.53 -25.94
N GLU A 412 19.64 13.68 -25.03
CA GLU A 412 20.30 12.43 -25.43
C GLU A 412 19.29 11.27 -25.50
N PRO A 413 18.86 10.83 -26.71
CA PRO A 413 18.13 9.58 -26.83
C PRO A 413 18.99 8.44 -26.29
N ALA A 414 18.47 7.67 -25.32
CA ALA A 414 19.16 6.54 -24.69
C ALA A 414 19.37 5.32 -25.60
N SER A 415 19.18 5.51 -26.89
CA SER A 415 19.45 4.59 -27.96
C SER A 415 19.59 5.43 -29.21
N ALA A 416 20.83 5.61 -29.69
CA ALA A 416 21.02 5.91 -31.10
C ALA A 416 20.23 4.86 -31.90
N PRO A 417 19.45 5.25 -32.92
CA PRO A 417 19.13 4.31 -33.98
C PRO A 417 20.46 3.73 -34.44
N ILE A 418 20.57 2.41 -34.53
CA ILE A 418 21.62 1.85 -35.38
C ILE A 418 21.34 2.48 -36.74
N GLY A 419 22.28 3.29 -37.24
CA GLY A 419 22.16 3.83 -38.58
C GLY A 419 21.81 2.66 -39.48
N ARG A 420 20.71 2.78 -40.22
CA ARG A 420 20.56 1.93 -41.40
C ARG A 420 21.87 2.16 -42.17
N GLU A 421 22.65 1.10 -42.37
CA GLU A 421 23.67 1.16 -43.42
C GLU A 421 22.95 1.69 -44.64
N GLU A 422 23.30 2.90 -45.06
CA GLU A 422 23.00 3.31 -46.41
C GLU A 422 23.61 2.23 -47.32
N PRO A 423 22.86 1.74 -48.33
CA PRO A 423 23.47 0.88 -49.31
C PRO A 423 24.69 1.62 -49.85
N GLY A 424 25.88 1.04 -49.67
CA GLY A 424 27.09 1.59 -50.27
C GLY A 424 26.87 1.76 -51.77
N PRO A 425 27.54 2.75 -52.40
CA PRO A 425 27.39 2.99 -53.83
C PRO A 425 27.67 1.69 -54.60
N GLU A 426 26.80 1.38 -55.57
CA GLU A 426 26.99 0.26 -56.48
C GLU A 426 28.41 0.31 -57.07
N PRO A 427 29.10 -0.84 -57.19
CA PRO A 427 30.42 -0.86 -57.78
C PRO A 427 30.34 -0.37 -59.24
N GLU A 428 31.10 0.68 -59.53
CA GLU A 428 31.32 1.20 -60.88
C GLU A 428 31.71 0.07 -61.83
N GLU A 429 30.96 -0.04 -62.92
CA GLU A 429 31.18 -0.97 -64.00
C GLU A 429 32.54 -0.69 -64.64
N ILE A 430 33.51 -1.58 -64.41
CA ILE A 430 34.86 -1.47 -64.99
C ILE A 430 34.74 -1.74 -66.49
N VAL A 431 34.74 -0.66 -67.28
CA VAL A 431 34.87 -0.71 -68.73
C VAL A 431 36.29 -1.21 -69.08
N PRO A 432 36.45 -2.28 -69.89
CA PRO A 432 37.77 -2.76 -70.27
C PRO A 432 38.39 -1.79 -71.30
N VAL A 433 39.47 -1.13 -70.92
CA VAL A 433 40.30 -0.34 -71.84
C VAL A 433 41.06 -1.31 -72.75
N GLY A 434 40.77 -1.21 -74.05
CA GLY A 434 41.41 -2.01 -75.10
C GLY A 434 42.92 -1.76 -75.20
N VAL A 435 43.64 -2.84 -75.51
CA VAL A 435 45.07 -2.87 -75.83
C VAL A 435 45.29 -2.27 -77.22
N PRO A 436 46.24 -1.35 -77.41
CA PRO A 436 46.85 -1.10 -78.70
C PRO A 436 48.21 -1.79 -78.82
N VAL A 437 48.43 -2.34 -80.01
CA VAL A 437 49.62 -3.01 -80.56
C VAL A 437 50.82 -2.09 -80.68
#